data_AF-A0A2T6D364-F1
#
_entry.id   AF-A0A2T6D364-F1
#
_cell.length_a   1.000
_cell.length_b   1.000
_cell.length_c   1.000
_cell.angle_alpha   90.00
_cell.angle_beta   90.00
_cell.angle_gamma   90.00
#
_symmetry.space_group_name_H-M   'P 1'
#
loop_
_entity.id
_entity.type
_entity.pdbx_description
1 polymer ?
#
loop_
_entity_poly.entity_id
_entity_poly.type
_entity_poly.pdbx_seq_one_letter_code
_entity_poly.pdbx_strand_id
1 'polypeptide(L)'
;MSTIHVLKNGEKWGPYTTEELEGHVEQGTFTPEDLVWWEGLEDWQPMSSLFEEEEPPDFECEGVRVFADRVEMDGVSLLAPLILRASVQRQRTRRVKPVIGAVLVGVLAVCIALVPIPRQNHTEWIIWGLVLLGLVIWCLRLLHSGLGGGKSLLIVDLADGNERIRQVDPAIAPRLEEALGRVILNGRSVVPEAPGGAS
;
A
#
# COMPACT_ATOMS: atom_id res chain seq x y z
N MET A 1 -5.46 -10.81 -34.87
CA MET A 1 -6.93 -10.78 -35.00
C MET A 1 -7.42 -12.10 -34.45
N SER A 2 -7.84 -12.12 -33.18
CA SER A 2 -8.32 -13.33 -32.53
C SER A 2 -9.76 -13.57 -32.98
N THR A 3 -10.06 -14.77 -33.49
CA THR A 3 -11.42 -15.13 -33.91
C THR A 3 -12.17 -15.71 -32.71
N ILE A 4 -13.28 -15.07 -32.32
CA ILE A 4 -14.07 -15.43 -31.15
C ILE A 4 -15.36 -16.13 -31.62
N HIS A 5 -15.66 -17.27 -31.02
CA HIS A 5 -16.90 -18.01 -31.24
C HIS A 5 -17.80 -17.89 -30.02
N VAL A 6 -19.11 -17.77 -30.23
CA VAL A 6 -20.11 -17.68 -29.16
C VAL A 6 -21.03 -18.90 -29.25
N LEU A 7 -21.33 -19.53 -28.13
CA LEU A 7 -22.30 -20.61 -28.01
C LEU A 7 -23.52 -20.07 -27.27
N LYS A 8 -24.63 -19.93 -28.01
CA LYS A 8 -25.91 -19.46 -27.49
C LYS A 8 -27.01 -20.45 -27.84
N ASN A 9 -27.78 -20.88 -26.84
CA ASN A 9 -28.87 -21.86 -27.01
C ASN A 9 -28.45 -23.18 -27.70
N GLY A 10 -27.17 -23.59 -27.53
CA GLY A 10 -26.63 -24.80 -28.15
C GLY A 10 -26.19 -24.65 -29.61
N GLU A 11 -26.33 -23.46 -30.19
CA GLU A 11 -25.85 -23.14 -31.54
C GLU A 11 -24.58 -22.29 -31.46
N LYS A 12 -23.60 -22.59 -32.32
CA LYS A 12 -22.33 -21.87 -32.40
C LYS A 12 -22.45 -20.74 -33.42
N TRP A 13 -22.18 -19.52 -32.96
CA TRP A 13 -22.20 -18.29 -33.71
C TRP A 13 -20.76 -17.77 -33.91
N GLY A 14 -20.54 -17.08 -35.03
CA GLY A 14 -19.25 -16.48 -35.37
C GLY A 14 -18.49 -17.20 -36.49
N PRO A 15 -17.19 -16.89 -36.67
CA PRO A 15 -16.37 -16.11 -35.76
C PRO A 15 -16.60 -14.60 -35.82
N TYR A 16 -16.51 -13.93 -34.67
CA TYR A 16 -16.57 -12.48 -34.50
C TYR A 16 -15.21 -11.93 -34.07
N THR A 17 -14.96 -10.65 -34.34
CA THR A 17 -13.89 -9.90 -33.66
C THR A 17 -14.37 -9.36 -32.30
N THR A 18 -13.46 -8.93 -31.45
CA THR A 18 -13.80 -8.32 -30.15
C THR A 18 -14.72 -7.11 -30.32
N GLU A 19 -14.44 -6.25 -31.30
CA GLU A 19 -15.20 -5.04 -31.57
C GLU A 19 -16.61 -5.36 -32.11
N GLU A 20 -16.75 -6.38 -32.95
CA GLU A 20 -18.07 -6.85 -33.41
C GLU A 20 -18.88 -7.44 -32.26
N LEU A 21 -18.22 -8.18 -31.36
CA LEU A 21 -18.84 -8.79 -30.20
C LEU A 21 -19.35 -7.74 -29.20
N GLU A 22 -18.57 -6.69 -28.94
CA GLU A 22 -18.96 -5.53 -28.12
C GLU A 22 -20.27 -4.92 -28.65
N GLY A 23 -20.34 -4.64 -29.95
CA GLY A 23 -21.55 -4.11 -30.58
C GLY A 23 -22.76 -5.04 -30.45
N HIS A 24 -22.56 -6.36 -30.51
CA HIS A 24 -23.64 -7.33 -30.32
C HIS A 24 -24.12 -7.42 -28.86
N VAL A 25 -23.23 -7.21 -27.89
CA VAL A 25 -23.57 -7.15 -26.46
C VAL A 25 -24.32 -5.87 -26.14
N GLU A 26 -23.89 -4.71 -26.68
CA GLU A 26 -24.61 -3.44 -26.54
C GLU A 26 -26.03 -3.51 -27.11
N GLN A 27 -26.21 -4.27 -28.20
CA GLN A 27 -27.51 -4.51 -28.81
C GLN A 27 -28.38 -5.53 -28.05
N GLY A 28 -27.84 -6.16 -26.99
CA GLY A 28 -28.52 -7.21 -26.22
C GLY A 28 -28.68 -8.54 -26.98
N THR A 29 -27.91 -8.73 -28.07
CA THR A 29 -27.94 -9.97 -28.87
C THR A 29 -27.26 -11.11 -28.14
N PHE A 30 -26.20 -10.83 -27.39
CA PHE A 30 -25.52 -11.77 -26.49
C PHE A 30 -25.60 -11.28 -25.05
N THR A 31 -25.61 -12.23 -24.12
CA THR A 31 -25.66 -12.00 -22.68
C THR A 31 -24.32 -12.36 -22.04
N PRO A 32 -23.96 -11.78 -20.89
CA PRO A 32 -22.70 -12.10 -20.18
C PRO A 32 -22.58 -13.58 -19.78
N GLU A 33 -23.71 -14.29 -19.70
CA GLU A 33 -23.78 -15.72 -19.37
C GLU A 33 -23.54 -16.63 -20.58
N ASP A 34 -23.63 -16.09 -21.80
CA ASP A 34 -23.40 -16.87 -23.01
C ASP A 34 -21.94 -17.33 -23.06
N LEU A 35 -21.70 -18.54 -23.58
CA LEU A 35 -20.36 -19.12 -23.60
C LEU A 35 -19.58 -18.60 -24.81
N VAL A 36 -18.31 -18.28 -24.62
CA VAL A 36 -17.38 -17.82 -25.64
C VAL A 36 -16.14 -18.70 -25.66
N TRP A 37 -15.55 -18.83 -26.84
CA TRP A 37 -14.29 -19.52 -27.03
C TRP A 37 -13.47 -18.78 -28.07
N TRP A 38 -12.18 -18.65 -27.84
CA TRP A 38 -11.24 -18.08 -28.79
C TRP A 38 -9.96 -18.90 -28.83
N GLU A 39 -9.19 -18.73 -29.90
CA GLU A 39 -7.95 -19.46 -30.10
C GLU A 39 -6.97 -19.21 -28.93
N GLY A 40 -6.65 -20.27 -28.19
CA GLY A 40 -5.81 -20.22 -26.99
C GLY A 40 -6.52 -20.59 -25.68
N LEU A 41 -7.85 -20.72 -25.69
CA LEU A 41 -8.59 -21.30 -24.57
C LEU A 41 -8.70 -22.82 -24.66
N GLU A 42 -8.51 -23.51 -23.53
CA GLU A 42 -8.74 -24.95 -23.41
C GLU A 42 -10.23 -25.32 -23.44
N ASP A 43 -11.09 -24.47 -22.85
CA ASP A 43 -12.53 -24.68 -22.73
C ASP A 43 -13.33 -23.40 -22.99
N TRP A 44 -14.64 -23.56 -23.23
CA TRP A 44 -15.57 -22.45 -23.36
C TRP A 44 -15.68 -21.70 -22.01
N GLN A 45 -15.54 -20.38 -22.05
CA GLN A 45 -15.68 -19.51 -20.87
C GLN A 45 -16.92 -18.64 -20.99
N PRO A 46 -17.53 -18.17 -19.89
CA PRO A 46 -18.61 -17.20 -19.98
C PRO A 46 -18.14 -15.90 -20.63
N MET A 47 -19.02 -15.26 -21.39
CA MET A 47 -18.76 -14.01 -22.11
C MET A 47 -18.34 -12.89 -21.16
N SER A 48 -18.82 -12.91 -19.91
CA SER A 48 -18.38 -11.98 -18.86
C SER A 48 -16.86 -11.93 -18.69
N SER A 49 -16.13 -13.03 -18.93
CA SER A 49 -14.67 -13.08 -18.81
C SER A 49 -13.95 -12.23 -19.86
N LEU A 50 -14.59 -11.89 -20.98
CA LEU A 50 -14.03 -10.98 -21.98
C LEU A 50 -14.17 -9.51 -21.59
N PHE A 51 -15.21 -9.20 -20.82
CA PHE A 51 -15.56 -7.84 -20.38
C PHE A 51 -15.23 -7.60 -18.92
N GLU A 52 -14.47 -8.51 -18.30
CA GLU A 52 -13.81 -8.25 -17.02
C GLU A 52 -12.67 -7.25 -17.30
N GLU A 53 -13.06 -6.02 -17.63
CA GLU A 53 -12.17 -4.87 -17.58
C GLU A 53 -11.67 -4.85 -16.13
N GLU A 54 -10.40 -5.19 -15.95
CA GLU A 54 -9.71 -4.92 -14.70
C GLU A 54 -9.79 -3.41 -14.48
N GLU A 55 -10.82 -2.97 -13.77
CA GLU A 55 -11.00 -1.55 -13.45
C GLU A 55 -9.69 -1.07 -12.83
N PRO A 56 -9.06 -0.03 -13.42
CA PRO A 56 -7.79 0.44 -12.93
C PRO A 56 -7.98 0.84 -11.46
N PRO A 57 -7.12 0.37 -10.54
CA PRO A 57 -7.29 0.66 -9.13
C PRO A 57 -7.23 2.18 -8.92
N ASP A 58 -8.19 2.71 -8.17
CA ASP A 58 -8.25 4.12 -7.76
C ASP A 58 -6.93 4.54 -7.09
N PHE A 59 -6.32 3.60 -6.38
CA PHE A 59 -5.07 3.80 -5.70
C PHE A 59 -4.27 2.50 -5.60
N GLU A 60 -3.00 2.53 -6.00
CA GLU A 60 -2.06 1.42 -5.87
C GLU A 60 -0.79 1.88 -5.15
N CYS A 61 -0.38 1.13 -4.13
CA CYS A 61 0.94 1.23 -3.52
C CYS A 61 1.44 -0.15 -3.12
N GLU A 62 2.73 -0.30 -2.82
CA GLU A 62 3.43 -1.55 -2.53
C GLU A 62 2.58 -2.63 -1.81
N GLY A 63 1.92 -3.52 -2.58
CA GLY A 63 1.07 -4.62 -2.12
C GLY A 63 -0.34 -4.26 -1.61
N VAL A 64 -0.80 -3.02 -1.81
CA VAL A 64 -2.15 -2.54 -1.51
C VAL A 64 -2.78 -1.93 -2.77
N ARG A 65 -3.91 -2.49 -3.21
CA ARG A 65 -4.73 -1.94 -4.29
C ARG A 65 -6.10 -1.57 -3.73
N VAL A 66 -6.55 -0.34 -3.99
CA VAL A 66 -7.84 0.19 -3.56
C VAL A 66 -8.71 0.34 -4.80
N PHE A 67 -9.85 -0.32 -4.80
CA PHE A 67 -10.90 -0.24 -5.81
C PHE A 67 -12.14 0.41 -5.19
N ALA A 68 -13.08 0.87 -6.02
CA ALA A 68 -14.29 1.54 -5.56
C ALA A 68 -15.14 0.69 -4.58
N ASP A 69 -15.10 -0.63 -4.74
CA ASP A 69 -15.91 -1.63 -4.04
C ASP A 69 -15.12 -2.54 -3.09
N ARG A 70 -13.79 -2.60 -3.21
CA ARG A 70 -12.94 -3.52 -2.45
C ARG A 70 -11.52 -2.98 -2.27
N VAL A 71 -10.82 -3.52 -1.29
CA VAL A 71 -9.40 -3.21 -1.01
C VAL A 71 -8.64 -4.52 -1.00
N GLU A 72 -7.65 -4.66 -1.87
CA GLU A 72 -6.77 -5.80 -1.90
C GLU A 72 -5.48 -5.49 -1.13
N MET A 73 -5.13 -6.35 -0.19
CA MET A 73 -3.94 -6.19 0.65
C MET A 73 -3.20 -7.52 0.76
N ASP A 74 -1.94 -7.56 0.31
CA ASP A 74 -1.08 -8.75 0.32
C ASP A 74 -1.75 -9.97 -0.36
N GLY A 75 -2.46 -9.73 -1.47
CA GLY A 75 -3.20 -10.75 -2.21
C GLY A 75 -4.52 -11.18 -1.58
N VAL A 76 -5.01 -10.46 -0.55
CA VAL A 76 -6.31 -10.70 0.06
C VAL A 76 -7.27 -9.57 -0.29
N SER A 77 -8.35 -9.89 -1.00
CA SER A 77 -9.43 -8.97 -1.36
C SER A 77 -10.41 -8.79 -0.21
N LEU A 78 -10.50 -7.56 0.32
CA LEU A 78 -11.42 -7.15 1.38
C LEU A 78 -12.55 -6.33 0.78
N LEU A 79 -13.78 -6.82 0.85
CA LEU A 79 -14.94 -6.08 0.35
C LEU A 79 -15.20 -4.83 1.22
N ALA A 80 -15.54 -3.69 0.58
CA ALA A 80 -15.85 -2.43 1.25
C ALA A 80 -16.83 -2.54 2.44
N PRO A 81 -17.98 -3.27 2.37
CA PRO A 81 -18.89 -3.39 3.49
C PRO A 81 -18.30 -4.09 4.73
N LEU A 82 -17.22 -4.87 4.56
CA LEU A 82 -16.55 -5.53 5.68
C LEU A 82 -15.55 -4.60 6.40
N ILE A 83 -15.22 -3.46 5.81
CA ILE A 83 -14.26 -2.51 6.38
C ILE A 83 -15.03 -1.53 7.27
N LEU A 84 -14.97 -1.74 8.58
CA LEU A 84 -15.63 -0.86 9.56
C LEU A 84 -14.93 0.50 9.63
N ARG A 85 -13.60 0.45 9.65
CA ARG A 85 -12.73 1.61 9.82
C ARG A 85 -11.37 1.32 9.22
N ALA A 86 -10.82 2.28 8.49
CA ALA A 86 -9.41 2.29 8.15
C ALA A 86 -8.80 3.59 8.65
N SER A 87 -7.65 3.51 9.30
CA SER A 87 -6.92 4.70 9.76
C SER A 87 -5.43 4.51 9.57
N VAL A 88 -4.76 5.55 9.07
CA VAL A 88 -3.31 5.56 8.94
C VAL A 88 -2.73 6.25 10.16
N GLN A 89 -2.30 5.47 11.15
CA GLN A 89 -1.62 6.02 12.31
C GLN A 89 -0.15 6.27 11.97
N ARG A 90 0.24 7.54 12.02
CA ARG A 90 1.65 7.91 11.95
C ARG A 90 2.31 7.44 13.25
N GLN A 91 3.01 6.31 13.21
CA GLN A 91 3.72 5.81 14.36
C GLN A 91 4.88 6.78 14.63
N ARG A 92 4.63 7.76 15.50
CA ARG A 92 5.63 8.66 16.04
C ARG A 92 6.49 7.84 17.00
N THR A 93 7.27 6.90 16.47
CA THR A 93 8.25 6.17 17.26
C THR A 93 9.18 7.23 17.83
N ARG A 94 8.98 7.55 19.10
CA ARG A 94 9.82 8.43 19.89
C ARG A 94 11.17 7.73 19.90
N ARG A 95 12.03 8.06 18.93
CA ARG A 95 13.39 7.54 18.81
C ARG A 95 14.14 8.01 20.04
N VAL A 96 14.06 7.25 21.13
CA VAL A 96 14.85 7.44 22.37
C VAL A 96 16.30 6.96 22.22
N LYS A 97 16.62 6.30 21.10
CA LYS A 97 17.96 5.76 20.81
C LYS A 97 19.09 6.79 20.58
N PRO A 98 18.88 8.05 20.12
CA PRO A 98 19.99 9.00 19.95
C PRO A 98 20.44 9.69 21.25
N VAL A 99 19.59 9.70 22.30
CA VAL A 99 19.90 10.40 23.56
C VAL A 99 21.01 9.68 24.34
N ILE A 100 20.93 8.35 24.43
CA ILE A 100 21.94 7.54 25.14
C ILE A 100 23.31 7.65 24.46
N GLY A 101 23.34 7.67 23.13
CA GLY A 101 24.58 7.89 22.35
C GLY A 101 25.19 9.27 22.59
N ALA A 102 24.37 10.33 22.59
CA ALA A 102 24.83 11.70 22.82
C ALA A 102 25.38 11.90 24.25
N VAL A 103 24.75 11.30 25.26
CA VAL A 103 25.22 11.36 26.65
C VAL A 103 26.56 10.64 26.80
N LEU A 104 26.72 9.44 26.23
CA LEU A 104 27.96 8.66 26.35
C LEU A 104 29.15 9.38 25.69
N VAL A 105 28.94 10.00 24.53
CA VAL A 105 29.98 10.76 23.81
C VAL A 105 30.28 12.08 24.49
N GLY A 106 29.28 12.78 25.03
CA GLY A 106 29.49 13.97 25.86
C GLY A 106 30.35 13.66 27.09
N VAL A 107 30.06 12.55 27.77
CA VAL A 107 30.87 12.06 28.90
C VAL A 107 32.30 11.72 28.44
N LEU A 108 32.47 11.02 27.33
CA LEU A 108 33.80 10.67 26.80
C LEU A 108 34.61 11.92 26.42
N ALA A 109 33.99 12.91 25.77
CA ALA A 109 34.64 14.17 25.41
C ALA A 109 35.05 14.99 26.64
N VAL A 110 34.20 15.03 27.68
CA VAL A 110 34.51 15.68 28.96
C VAL A 110 35.64 14.96 29.69
N CYS A 111 35.62 13.61 29.74
CA CYS A 111 36.72 12.82 30.29
C CYS A 111 38.04 13.09 29.57
N ILE A 112 38.02 13.24 28.25
CA ILE A 112 39.20 13.56 27.43
C ILE A 112 39.68 15.00 27.65
N ALA A 113 38.78 15.97 27.83
CA ALA A 113 39.12 17.37 28.10
C ALA A 113 39.69 17.60 29.52
N LEU A 114 39.35 16.72 30.47
CA LEU A 114 39.89 16.75 31.84
C LEU A 114 41.29 16.13 31.95
N VAL A 115 41.80 15.49 30.90
CA VAL A 115 43.20 15.00 30.87
C VAL A 115 44.12 16.21 30.66
N PRO A 116 44.98 16.55 31.63
CA PRO A 116 45.90 17.68 31.50
C PRO A 116 46.91 17.35 30.40
N ILE A 117 46.81 18.06 29.27
CA ILE A 117 47.68 17.88 28.09
C ILE A 117 49.09 18.38 28.44
N PRO A 118 50.12 17.51 28.58
CA PRO A 118 51.49 17.96 28.73
C PRO A 118 52.01 18.47 27.38
N ARG A 119 52.86 19.50 27.40
CA ARG A 119 53.34 20.20 26.20
C ARG A 119 54.16 19.30 25.26
N GLN A 120 53.72 19.31 23.99
CA GLN A 120 54.53 19.50 22.77
C GLN A 120 55.17 18.27 22.11
N ASN A 121 54.37 17.52 21.32
CA ASN A 121 54.83 16.66 20.22
C ASN A 121 53.82 16.66 19.06
N HIS A 122 54.28 16.72 17.81
CA HIS A 122 53.42 16.73 16.60
C HIS A 122 52.47 15.53 16.50
N THR A 123 52.87 14.39 17.05
CA THR A 123 52.07 13.16 17.09
C THR A 123 50.75 13.34 17.85
N GLU A 124 50.73 14.19 18.88
CA GLU A 124 49.51 14.42 19.66
C GLU A 124 48.47 15.20 18.87
N TRP A 125 48.88 16.18 18.05
CA TRP A 125 47.98 16.91 17.15
C TRP A 125 47.33 15.98 16.12
N ILE A 126 48.05 14.96 15.64
CA ILE A 126 47.51 13.96 14.72
C ILE A 126 46.44 13.12 15.42
N ILE A 127 46.70 12.68 16.66
CA ILE A 127 45.74 11.90 17.46
C ILE A 127 44.49 12.72 17.73
N TRP A 128 44.62 13.98 18.15
CA TRP A 128 43.49 14.88 18.35
C TRP A 128 42.70 15.16 17.08
N GLY A 129 43.38 15.32 15.95
CA GLY A 129 42.75 15.48 14.64
C GLY A 129 41.89 14.26 14.26
N LEU A 130 42.38 13.04 14.50
CA LEU A 130 41.63 11.81 14.23
C LEU A 130 40.42 11.63 15.16
N VAL A 131 40.57 11.97 16.44
CA VAL A 131 39.45 11.93 17.42
C VAL A 131 38.36 12.93 17.03
N LEU A 132 38.75 14.17 16.67
CA LEU A 132 37.81 15.19 16.22
C LEU A 132 37.09 14.76 14.94
N LEU A 133 37.84 14.21 13.96
CA LEU A 133 37.27 13.71 12.71
C LEU A 133 36.27 12.58 12.96
N GLY A 134 36.59 11.65 13.85
CA GLY A 134 35.67 10.57 14.27
C GLY A 134 34.39 11.11 14.89
N LEU A 135 34.50 12.13 15.75
CA LEU A 135 33.36 12.79 16.38
C LEU A 135 32.49 13.53 15.35
N VAL A 136 33.11 14.20 14.37
CA VAL A 136 32.40 14.86 13.26
C VAL A 136 31.66 13.83 12.39
N ILE A 137 32.31 12.75 11.96
CA ILE A 137 31.68 11.69 11.15
C ILE A 137 30.52 11.04 11.93
N TRP A 138 30.69 10.83 13.22
CA TRP A 138 29.64 10.28 14.09
C TRP A 138 28.46 11.25 14.25
N CYS A 139 28.73 12.55 14.44
CA CYS A 139 27.71 13.60 14.49
C CYS A 139 26.92 13.69 13.18
N LEU A 140 27.61 13.62 12.04
CA LEU A 140 26.98 13.56 10.71
C LEU A 140 26.10 12.31 10.56
N ARG A 141 26.56 11.13 11.02
CA ARG A 141 25.73 9.91 11.04
C ARG A 141 24.52 10.03 11.95
N LEU A 142 24.67 10.66 13.12
CA LEU A 142 23.57 10.88 14.04
C LEU A 142 22.52 11.80 13.42
N LEU A 143 22.95 12.91 12.80
CA LEU A 143 22.10 13.84 12.07
C LEU A 143 21.35 13.14 10.93
N HIS A 144 22.06 12.33 10.14
CA HIS A 144 21.46 11.54 9.06
C HIS A 144 20.48 10.48 9.60
N SER A 145 20.78 9.86 10.75
CA SER A 145 19.87 8.91 11.38
C SER A 145 18.57 9.57 11.85
N GLY A 146 18.62 10.84 12.27
CA GLY A 146 17.46 11.63 12.67
C GLY A 146 16.54 12.04 11.52
N LEU A 147 17.07 12.10 10.29
CA LEU A 147 16.35 12.49 9.08
C LEU A 147 15.56 11.34 8.42
N GLY A 148 15.74 10.09 8.87
CA GLY A 148 14.97 8.96 8.36
C GLY A 148 13.49 9.07 8.75
N GLY A 149 12.62 9.29 7.77
CA GLY A 149 11.16 9.43 7.95
C GLY A 149 10.58 8.33 8.84
N GLY A 150 9.74 8.73 9.79
CA GLY A 150 9.01 7.77 10.63
C GLY A 150 8.08 6.92 9.76
N LYS A 151 8.08 5.60 9.97
CA LYS A 151 7.18 4.69 9.26
C LYS A 151 5.73 4.96 9.68
N SER A 152 4.81 5.04 8.73
CA SER A 152 3.37 5.09 9.03
C SER A 152 2.82 3.67 9.12
N LEU A 153 1.82 3.47 9.97
CA LEU A 153 1.12 2.19 10.13
C LEU A 153 -0.30 2.37 9.60
N LEU A 154 -0.69 1.59 8.59
CA LEU A 154 -2.07 1.43 8.18
C LEU A 154 -2.70 0.39 9.11
N ILE A 155 -3.80 0.75 9.75
CA ILE A 155 -4.63 -0.14 10.57
C ILE A 155 -6.01 -0.19 9.92
N VAL A 156 -6.45 -1.40 9.55
CA VAL A 156 -7.78 -1.66 8.98
C VAL A 156 -8.53 -2.55 9.96
N ASP A 157 -9.62 -2.03 10.51
CA ASP A 157 -10.55 -2.75 11.39
C ASP A 157 -11.63 -3.39 10.53
N LEU A 158 -11.72 -4.72 10.58
CA LEU A 158 -12.71 -5.50 9.84
C LEU A 158 -13.94 -5.83 10.69
N ALA A 159 -15.08 -6.06 10.03
CA ALA A 159 -16.35 -6.39 10.67
C ALA A 159 -16.35 -7.73 11.44
N ASP A 160 -15.42 -8.62 11.13
CA ASP A 160 -15.19 -9.88 11.84
C ASP A 160 -14.44 -9.69 13.17
N GLY A 161 -14.03 -8.46 13.50
CA GLY A 161 -13.24 -8.12 14.67
C GLY A 161 -11.73 -8.35 14.49
N ASN A 162 -11.27 -8.75 13.30
CA ASN A 162 -9.84 -8.84 13.01
C ASN A 162 -9.28 -7.45 12.63
N GLU A 163 -8.06 -7.17 13.09
CA GLU A 163 -7.31 -5.98 12.71
C GLU A 163 -6.19 -6.37 11.74
N ARG A 164 -6.08 -5.68 10.62
CA ARG A 164 -4.96 -5.82 9.68
C ARG A 164 -4.06 -4.61 9.74
N ILE A 165 -2.79 -4.86 10.03
CA ILE A 165 -1.80 -3.82 10.26
C ILE A 165 -0.67 -3.94 9.23
N ARG A 166 -0.38 -2.84 8.51
CA ARG A 166 0.70 -2.78 7.51
C ARG A 166 1.57 -1.55 7.70
N GLN A 167 2.88 -1.68 7.47
CA GLN A 167 3.77 -0.52 7.35
C GLN A 167 3.60 0.12 5.97
N VAL A 168 3.38 1.43 5.94
CA VAL A 168 3.22 2.21 4.71
C VAL A 168 4.17 3.40 4.74
N ASP A 169 4.67 3.80 3.57
CA ASP A 169 5.49 4.99 3.44
C ASP A 169 4.71 6.23 3.95
N PRO A 170 5.29 7.04 4.85
CA PRO A 170 4.65 8.27 5.33
C PRO A 170 4.32 9.30 4.25
N ALA A 171 4.97 9.28 3.08
CA ALA A 171 4.66 10.15 1.96
C ALA A 171 3.32 9.78 1.31
N ILE A 172 2.95 8.49 1.37
CA ILE A 172 1.77 7.93 0.71
C ILE A 172 0.55 7.94 1.64
N ALA A 173 0.77 7.93 2.95
CA ALA A 173 -0.25 7.94 4.00
C ALA A 173 -1.50 8.80 3.73
N PRO A 174 -1.40 10.11 3.38
CA PRO A 174 -2.60 10.95 3.20
C PRO A 174 -3.45 10.54 1.99
N ARG A 175 -2.82 10.14 0.88
CA ARG A 175 -3.55 9.70 -0.33
C ARG A 175 -4.27 8.38 -0.10
N LEU A 176 -3.61 7.46 0.61
CA LEU A 176 -4.18 6.17 0.97
C LEU A 176 -5.37 6.34 1.93
N GLU A 177 -5.26 7.21 2.93
CA GLU A 177 -6.36 7.51 3.84
C GLU A 177 -7.58 8.09 3.11
N GLU A 178 -7.35 8.99 2.16
CA GLU A 178 -8.42 9.54 1.32
C GLU A 178 -9.10 8.47 0.45
N ALA A 179 -8.30 7.61 -0.21
CA ALA A 179 -8.81 6.53 -1.03
C ALA A 179 -9.66 5.55 -0.21
N LEU A 180 -9.16 5.10 0.95
CA LEU A 180 -9.89 4.22 1.85
C LEU A 180 -11.19 4.86 2.39
N GLY A 181 -11.16 6.17 2.65
CA GLY A 181 -12.34 6.92 3.04
C GLY A 181 -13.46 6.85 2.01
N ARG A 182 -13.13 6.97 0.71
CA ARG A 182 -14.12 6.86 -0.38
C ARG A 182 -14.73 5.46 -0.45
N VAL A 183 -13.90 4.42 -0.35
CA VAL A 183 -14.36 3.02 -0.40
C VAL A 183 -15.31 2.71 0.76
N ILE A 184 -14.97 3.14 1.98
CA ILE A 184 -15.83 2.92 3.16
C ILE A 184 -17.18 3.65 3.01
N LEU A 185 -17.16 4.88 2.47
CA LEU A 185 -18.40 5.64 2.23
C LEU A 185 -19.27 4.96 1.17
N ASN A 186 -18.69 4.53 0.05
CA ASN A 186 -19.40 3.80 -0.99
C ASN A 186 -19.97 2.48 -0.44
N GLY A 187 -19.17 1.70 0.29
CA GLY A 187 -19.61 0.45 0.92
C GLY A 187 -20.79 0.61 1.87
N ARG A 188 -20.88 1.74 2.61
CA ARG A 188 -22.03 2.04 3.47
C ARG A 188 -23.30 2.39 2.71
N SER A 189 -23.20 3.04 1.55
CA SER A 189 -24.37 3.38 0.73
C SER A 189 -25.04 2.16 0.09
N VAL A 190 -24.30 1.05 -0.06
CA VAL A 190 -24.79 -0.20 -0.67
C VAL A 190 -25.53 -1.09 0.34
N VAL A 191 -25.34 -0.88 1.65
CA VAL A 191 -26.11 -1.62 2.67
C VAL A 191 -27.53 -1.04 2.71
N PRO A 192 -28.56 -1.80 2.31
CA PRO A 192 -29.93 -1.30 2.37
C PRO A 192 -30.29 -1.01 3.82
N GLU A 193 -30.76 0.23 4.06
CA GLU A 193 -31.34 0.67 5.32
C GLU A 193 -32.42 -0.34 5.73
N ALA A 194 -32.16 -1.07 6.81
CA ALA A 194 -33.09 -2.09 7.29
C ALA A 194 -34.44 -1.43 7.62
N PRO A 195 -35.57 -1.87 7.04
CA PRO A 195 -36.86 -1.30 7.38
C PRO A 195 -37.27 -1.81 8.77
N GLY A 196 -37.46 -0.90 9.71
CA GLY A 196 -38.27 -1.16 10.90
C GLY A 196 -37.55 -1.02 12.24
N GLY A 197 -37.55 0.19 12.76
CA GLY A 197 -37.35 0.49 14.18
C GLY A 197 -38.38 1.49 14.67
N ALA A 198 -39.65 1.37 14.25
CA ALA A 198 -40.76 2.03 14.92
C ALA A 198 -41.21 1.13 16.07
N SER A 199 -40.92 1.56 17.29
CA SER A 199 -41.56 1.09 18.52
C SER A 199 -41.85 2.30 19.40
#